data_AF-A0A6N2TSF1-F1
#
_entry.id   AF-A0A6N2TSF1-F1
#
_cell.length_a   1.000
_cell.length_b   1.000
_cell.length_c   1.000
_cell.angle_alpha   90.00
_cell.angle_beta   90.00
_cell.angle_gamma   90.00
#
_symmetry.space_group_name_H-M   'P 1'
#
loop_
_entity.id
_entity.type
_entity.pdbx_description
1 polymer ?
#
loop_
_entity_poly.entity_id
_entity_poly.type
_entity_poly.pdbx_seq_one_letter_code
_entity_poly.pdbx_strand_id
1 'polypeptide(L)'
;MTEIITYIQANWTVWLFGLIGAVLGYIIQKLRAQQKEYRAIAEGVQSLLRENIVANYNKYQDRGNCPIYAKESLKHVYESYHTLGGNDVATKLYHTLLEMPEEPKEG
;
A
#
# COMPACT_ATOMS: atom_id res chain seq x y z
N MET A 1 36.54 -44.82 -15.20
CA MET A 1 36.84 -43.72 -14.25
C MET A 1 37.16 -42.42 -14.98
N THR A 2 38.10 -42.41 -15.92
CA THR A 2 38.47 -41.23 -16.74
C THR A 2 37.32 -40.70 -17.59
N GLU A 3 36.57 -41.56 -18.27
CA GLU A 3 35.44 -41.16 -19.13
C GLU A 3 34.32 -40.43 -18.36
N ILE A 4 34.02 -40.89 -17.14
CA ILE A 4 33.01 -40.26 -16.27
C ILE A 4 33.48 -38.85 -15.85
N ILE A 5 34.76 -38.70 -15.53
CA ILE A 5 35.34 -37.40 -15.14
C ILE A 5 35.30 -36.43 -16.33
N THR A 6 35.64 -36.87 -17.54
CA THR A 6 35.58 -36.04 -18.75
C THR A 6 34.15 -35.60 -19.07
N TYR A 7 33.17 -36.50 -18.90
CA TYR A 7 31.76 -36.16 -19.11
C TYR A 7 31.26 -35.10 -18.12
N ILE A 8 31.63 -35.22 -16.85
CA ILE A 8 31.30 -34.22 -15.82
C ILE A 8 31.97 -32.87 -16.15
N GLN A 9 33.24 -32.89 -16.54
CA GLN A 9 33.98 -31.67 -16.89
C GLN A 9 33.44 -30.96 -18.14
N ALA A 10 32.79 -31.68 -19.05
CA ALA A 10 32.13 -31.10 -20.21
C ALA A 10 30.75 -30.46 -19.89
N ASN A 11 30.05 -30.94 -18.86
CA ASN A 11 28.63 -30.59 -18.62
C ASN A 11 28.37 -29.80 -17.32
N TRP A 12 29.35 -29.70 -16.41
CA TRP A 12 29.15 -29.05 -15.11
C TRP A 12 28.71 -27.58 -15.21
N THR A 13 29.15 -26.85 -16.24
CA THR A 13 28.74 -25.45 -16.46
C THR A 13 27.25 -25.35 -16.77
N VAL A 14 26.73 -26.23 -17.63
CA VAL A 14 25.30 -26.28 -17.98
C VAL A 14 24.47 -26.62 -16.74
N TRP A 15 24.92 -27.59 -15.93
CA TRP A 15 24.22 -27.93 -14.68
C TRP A 15 24.26 -26.80 -13.66
N LEU A 16 25.39 -26.10 -13.54
CA LEU A 16 25.54 -24.92 -12.68
C LEU A 16 24.56 -23.82 -13.10
N PHE A 17 24.52 -23.47 -14.39
CA PHE A 17 23.60 -22.45 -14.89
C PHE A 17 22.13 -22.90 -14.77
N GLY A 18 21.83 -24.18 -14.99
CA GLY A 18 20.50 -24.74 -14.78
C GLY A 18 20.04 -24.63 -13.32
N LEU A 19 20.93 -24.96 -12.37
CA LEU A 19 20.65 -24.83 -10.94
C LEU A 19 20.46 -23.35 -10.54
N ILE A 20 21.33 -22.45 -11.00
CA ILE A 20 21.21 -21.02 -10.74
C ILE A 20 19.88 -20.49 -11.31
N GLY A 21 19.53 -20.85 -12.54
CA GLY A 21 18.27 -20.46 -13.17
C GLY A 21 17.04 -20.94 -12.39
N ALA A 22 17.07 -22.19 -11.90
CA ALA A 22 16.00 -22.75 -11.07
C ALA A 22 15.86 -22.00 -9.74
N VAL A 23 16.97 -21.70 -9.07
CA VAL A 23 16.98 -20.94 -7.81
C VAL A 23 16.47 -19.52 -8.02
N LEU A 24 16.95 -18.82 -9.05
CA LEU A 24 16.48 -17.47 -9.37
C LEU A 24 14.99 -17.46 -9.74
N GLY A 25 14.54 -18.41 -10.55
CA GLY A 25 13.13 -18.56 -10.90
C GLY A 25 12.24 -18.75 -9.67
N TYR A 26 12.66 -19.61 -8.74
CA TYR A 26 11.97 -19.82 -7.47
C TYR A 26 11.90 -18.55 -6.61
N ILE A 27 13.02 -17.81 -6.47
CA ILE A 27 13.06 -16.54 -5.71
C ILE A 27 12.12 -15.52 -6.34
N ILE A 28 12.16 -15.33 -7.66
CA ILE A 28 11.28 -14.39 -8.37
C ILE A 28 9.81 -14.76 -8.17
N GLN A 29 9.47 -16.05 -8.28
CA GLN A 29 8.10 -16.51 -8.07
C GLN A 29 7.62 -16.21 -6.64
N LYS A 30 8.46 -16.46 -5.64
CA LYS A 30 8.15 -16.17 -4.23
C LYS A 30 7.98 -14.68 -3.98
N LEU A 31 8.86 -13.84 -4.53
CA LEU A 31 8.76 -12.38 -4.43
C LEU A 31 7.47 -11.86 -5.09
N ARG A 32 7.10 -12.38 -6.26
CA ARG A 32 5.85 -12.03 -6.93
C ARG A 32 4.62 -12.41 -6.11
N ALA A 33 4.65 -13.57 -5.45
CA ALA A 33 3.56 -14.00 -4.56
C ALA A 33 3.43 -13.05 -3.36
N GLN A 34 4.53 -12.70 -2.71
CA GLN A 34 4.53 -11.74 -1.60
C GLN A 34 4.06 -10.35 -2.04
N GLN A 35 4.53 -9.85 -3.19
CA GLN A 35 4.10 -8.56 -3.74
C GLN A 35 2.58 -8.49 -3.97
N LYS A 36 1.95 -9.59 -4.41
CA LYS A 36 0.49 -9.66 -4.55
C LYS A 36 -0.22 -9.52 -3.21
N GLU A 37 0.28 -10.20 -2.18
CA GLU A 37 -0.28 -10.14 -0.82
C GLU A 37 -0.12 -8.73 -0.23
N TYR A 38 1.07 -8.15 -0.28
CA TYR A 38 1.32 -6.78 0.16
C TYR A 38 0.42 -5.78 -0.55
N ARG A 39 0.22 -5.94 -1.86
CA ARG A 39 -0.67 -5.08 -2.64
C ARG A 39 -2.13 -5.22 -2.19
N ALA A 40 -2.62 -6.45 -1.98
CA ALA A 40 -3.98 -6.66 -1.49
C ALA A 40 -4.20 -6.03 -0.11
N ILE A 41 -3.20 -6.13 0.78
CA ILE A 41 -3.23 -5.48 2.10
C ILE A 41 -3.25 -3.96 1.93
N ALA A 42 -2.38 -3.41 1.09
CA ALA A 42 -2.32 -1.96 0.81
C ALA A 42 -3.66 -1.43 0.28
N GLU A 43 -4.28 -2.13 -0.68
CA GLU A 43 -5.60 -1.77 -1.23
C GLU A 43 -6.71 -1.85 -0.16
N GLY A 44 -6.66 -2.86 0.73
CA GLY A 44 -7.57 -2.96 1.86
C GLY A 44 -7.41 -1.82 2.87
N VAL A 45 -6.19 -1.50 3.26
CA VAL A 45 -5.88 -0.38 4.17
C VAL A 45 -6.30 0.95 3.54
N GLN A 46 -5.99 1.16 2.26
CA GLN A 46 -6.43 2.34 1.50
C GLN A 46 -7.96 2.50 1.56
N SER A 47 -8.71 1.41 1.38
CA SER A 47 -10.17 1.40 1.45
C SER A 47 -10.69 1.76 2.84
N LEU A 48 -10.04 1.28 3.91
CA LEU A 48 -10.40 1.62 5.29
C LEU A 48 -10.12 3.09 5.63
N LEU A 49 -8.97 3.62 5.20
CA LEU A 49 -8.64 5.04 5.39
C LEU A 49 -9.60 5.95 4.63
N ARG A 50 -9.97 5.55 3.42
CA ARG A 50 -11.00 6.23 2.62
C ARG A 50 -12.33 6.30 3.37
N GLU A 51 -12.80 5.17 3.89
CA GLU A 51 -14.04 5.10 4.66
C GLU A 51 -13.96 5.96 5.93
N ASN A 52 -12.81 5.98 6.60
CA ASN A 52 -12.58 6.85 7.77
C ASN A 52 -12.73 8.34 7.42
N ILE A 53 -12.18 8.79 6.29
CA ILE A 53 -12.31 10.18 5.82
C ILE A 53 -13.79 10.51 5.54
N VAL A 54 -14.50 9.62 4.85
CA VAL A 54 -15.94 9.78 4.54
C VAL A 54 -16.77 9.85 5.82
N ALA A 55 -16.50 8.96 6.78
CA ALA A 55 -17.20 8.93 8.06
C ALA A 55 -16.98 10.21 8.88
N ASN A 56 -15.75 10.71 8.91
CA ASN A 56 -15.45 11.99 9.56
C ASN A 56 -16.15 13.15 8.83
N TYR A 57 -16.16 13.14 7.50
CA TYR A 57 -16.89 14.14 6.71
C TYR A 57 -18.35 14.18 7.12
N ASN A 58 -19.06 13.06 7.10
CA ASN A 58 -20.47 13.00 7.50
C ASN A 58 -20.68 13.49 8.94
N LYS A 59 -19.84 13.05 9.88
CA LYS A 59 -19.92 13.44 11.30
C LYS A 59 -19.78 14.95 11.53
N TYR A 60 -18.85 15.60 10.85
CA TYR A 60 -18.56 17.03 11.06
C TYR A 60 -19.37 17.94 10.14
N GLN A 61 -19.79 17.44 8.98
CA GLN A 61 -20.74 18.11 8.09
C GLN A 61 -22.07 18.36 8.82
N ASP A 62 -22.58 17.37 9.56
CA ASP A 62 -23.81 17.52 10.36
C ASP A 62 -23.66 18.54 11.51
N ARG A 63 -22.44 18.73 12.02
CA ARG A 63 -22.13 19.68 13.11
C ARG A 63 -21.82 21.08 12.61
N GLY A 64 -21.56 21.25 11.31
CA GLY A 64 -21.17 22.52 10.69
C GLY A 64 -19.81 23.06 11.13
N ASN A 65 -19.02 22.28 11.88
CA ASN A 65 -17.69 22.64 12.36
C ASN A 65 -16.79 21.40 12.45
N CYS A 66 -15.48 21.61 12.26
CA CYS A 66 -14.45 20.58 12.38
C CYS A 66 -13.38 21.07 13.37
N PRO A 67 -13.36 20.55 14.61
CA PRO A 67 -12.39 20.97 15.62
C PRO A 67 -10.93 20.76 15.19
N ILE A 68 -10.01 21.58 15.71
CA ILE A 68 -8.58 21.54 15.36
C ILE A 68 -7.98 20.13 15.47
N TYR A 69 -8.25 19.42 16.58
CA TYR A 69 -7.72 18.07 16.79
C TYR A 69 -8.19 17.08 15.70
N ALA A 70 -9.39 17.27 15.18
CA ALA A 70 -9.95 16.42 14.13
C ALA A 70 -9.22 16.69 12.81
N LYS A 71 -8.95 17.96 12.49
CA LYS A 71 -8.17 18.35 11.31
C LYS A 71 -6.75 17.79 11.33
N GLU A 72 -6.05 17.85 12.47
CA GLU A 72 -4.72 17.28 12.63
C GLU A 72 -4.74 15.75 12.46
N SER A 73 -5.69 15.06 13.10
CA SER A 73 -5.85 13.62 12.96
C SER A 73 -6.14 13.22 11.50
N LEU A 74 -7.03 13.94 10.82
CA LEU A 74 -7.36 13.73 9.41
C LEU A 74 -6.17 13.95 8.48
N LYS A 75 -5.23 14.84 8.81
CA LYS A 75 -4.02 15.06 8.02
C LYS A 75 -3.17 13.80 7.93
N HIS A 76 -2.95 13.11 9.05
CA HIS A 76 -2.17 11.86 9.08
C HIS A 76 -2.89 10.71 8.36
N VAL A 77 -4.21 10.62 8.52
CA VAL A 77 -5.05 9.64 7.81
C VAL A 77 -4.98 9.87 6.30
N TYR A 78 -5.13 11.13 5.88
CA TYR A 78 -5.08 11.51 4.46
C TYR A 78 -3.69 11.30 3.85
N GLU A 79 -2.61 11.65 4.55
CA GLU A 79 -1.24 11.44 4.08
C GLU A 79 -0.95 9.95 3.82
N SER A 80 -1.39 9.09 4.74
CA SER A 80 -1.29 7.63 4.58
C SER A 80 -2.14 7.12 3.42
N TYR A 81 -3.38 7.62 3.29
CA TYR A 81 -4.28 7.30 2.18
C TYR A 81 -3.70 7.68 0.83
N HIS A 82 -3.16 8.89 0.72
CA HIS A 82 -2.57 9.41 -0.51
C HIS A 82 -1.30 8.67 -0.89
N THR A 83 -0.46 8.32 0.09
CA THR A 83 0.76 7.51 -0.11
C THR A 83 0.45 6.13 -0.67
N LEU A 84 -0.69 5.53 -0.27
CA LEU A 84 -1.18 4.26 -0.82
C LEU A 84 -1.82 4.39 -2.22
N GLY A 85 -1.76 5.58 -2.84
CA GLY A 85 -2.31 5.85 -4.18
C GLY A 85 -3.75 6.36 -4.16
N GLY A 86 -4.26 6.79 -3.00
CA GLY A 86 -5.59 7.39 -2.87
C GLY A 86 -5.68 8.79 -3.47
N ASN A 87 -6.61 9.01 -4.41
CA ASN A 87 -6.80 10.32 -5.03
C ASN A 87 -8.22 10.50 -5.61
N ASP A 88 -9.23 10.03 -4.89
CA ASP A 88 -10.61 10.06 -5.33
C ASP A 88 -11.46 11.07 -4.53
N VAL A 89 -12.77 10.83 -4.42
CA VAL A 89 -13.71 11.65 -3.63
C VAL A 89 -13.19 11.93 -2.21
N ALA A 90 -12.51 10.99 -1.55
CA ALA A 90 -12.00 11.20 -0.19
C ALA A 90 -11.01 12.37 -0.10
N THR A 91 -10.21 12.63 -1.14
CA THR A 91 -9.31 13.79 -1.19
C THR A 91 -10.10 15.10 -1.13
N LYS A 92 -11.18 15.19 -1.90
CA LYS A 92 -12.05 16.38 -1.88
C LYS A 92 -12.69 16.57 -0.51
N LEU A 93 -13.21 15.49 0.09
CA LEU A 93 -13.84 15.54 1.41
C LEU A 93 -12.86 15.95 2.52
N TYR A 94 -11.62 15.48 2.45
CA TYR A 94 -10.55 15.90 3.33
C TYR A 94 -10.31 17.42 3.25
N HIS A 95 -10.16 17.96 2.04
CA HIS A 95 -9.97 19.41 1.88
C HIS A 95 -11.17 20.21 2.40
N THR A 96 -12.40 19.76 2.11
CA THR A 96 -13.60 20.40 2.65
C THR A 96 -13.63 20.40 4.19
N LEU A 97 -13.21 19.31 4.84
CA LEU A 97 -13.10 19.24 6.30
C LEU A 97 -12.08 20.24 6.88
N LEU A 98 -10.98 20.50 6.17
CA LEU A 98 -9.99 21.47 6.61
C LEU A 98 -10.48 22.92 6.51
N GLU A 99 -11.32 23.20 5.50
CA GLU A 99 -11.93 24.52 5.27
C GLU A 99 -13.08 24.81 6.24
N MET A 100 -13.60 23.81 6.97
CA MET A 100 -14.65 24.01 7.95
C MET A 100 -14.17 24.87 9.14
N PRO A 101 -15.07 25.67 9.75
CA PRO A 101 -14.76 26.44 10.94
C PRO A 101 -14.43 25.51 12.12
N GLU A 102 -13.56 25.98 13.02
CA GLU A 102 -13.04 25.19 14.14
C GLU A 102 -13.91 25.27 15.39
N GLU A 103 -14.67 26.35 15.50
CA GLU A 103 -15.65 26.57 16.56
C GLU A 103 -17.06 26.29 16.02
N PRO A 104 -17.96 25.73 16.84
CA PRO A 104 -19.38 25.70 16.51
C PRO A 104 -19.84 27.14 16.28
N LYS A 105 -20.64 27.39 15.24
CA LYS A 105 -21.34 28.69 15.15
C LYS A 105 -22.14 28.84 16.42
N GLU A 106 -21.76 29.78 17.28
CA GLU A 106 -22.52 30.16 18.45
C GLU A 106 -23.95 30.48 17.98
N GLY A 107 -24.90 29.65 18.41
CA GLY A 107 -26.32 29.86 18.22
C GLY A 107 -26.92 30.47 19.46
#